data_AF-A0A965UUG8-F1
#
_entry.id   AF-A0A965UUG8-F1
#
_cell.length_a   1.000
_cell.length_b   1.000
_cell.length_c   1.000
_cell.angle_alpha   90.00
_cell.angle_beta   90.00
_cell.angle_gamma   90.00
#
_symmetry.space_group_name_H-M   'P 1'
#
loop_
_entity.id
_entity.type
_entity.pdbx_description
1 polymer ?
#
loop_
_entity_poly.entity_id
_entity_poly.type
_entity_poly.pdbx_seq_one_letter_code
_entity_poly.pdbx_strand_id
1 'polypeptide(L)'
;MTLDSFFVETVDQDLKERIKRLRSIMLINSCIYYEMNENVITDHAWQAFADELADIQNKHPDHVKINWFDQYFEGWDGTSGYNLPLRDPWVYGKAEQILRYHKKEMQNAV
;
A
#
# COMPACT_ATOMS: atom_id res chain seq x y z
N MET A 1 -18.52 -4.94 -27.88
CA MET A 1 -17.43 -4.24 -27.19
C MET A 1 -17.18 -2.97 -27.98
N THR A 2 -17.39 -1.80 -27.37
CA THR A 2 -17.16 -0.49 -28.01
C THR A 2 -15.79 0.03 -27.61
N LEU A 3 -15.24 0.98 -28.37
CA LEU A 3 -13.96 1.61 -28.03
C LEU A 3 -14.03 2.27 -26.63
N ASP A 4 -15.16 2.90 -26.32
CA ASP A 4 -15.41 3.51 -25.02
C ASP A 4 -15.43 2.49 -23.89
N SER A 5 -16.05 1.32 -24.08
CA SER A 5 -16.06 0.27 -23.06
C SER A 5 -14.67 -0.27 -22.77
N PHE A 6 -13.81 -0.37 -23.80
CA PHE A 6 -12.42 -0.80 -23.63
C PHE A 6 -11.61 0.21 -22.79
N PHE A 7 -11.70 1.51 -23.10
CA PHE A 7 -10.97 2.53 -22.33
C PHE A 7 -11.43 2.60 -20.87
N VAL A 8 -12.74 2.51 -20.61
CA VAL A 8 -13.27 2.47 -19.24
C VAL A 8 -12.76 1.24 -18.49
N GLU A 9 -12.75 0.05 -19.11
CA GLU A 9 -12.20 -1.16 -18.50
C GLU A 9 -10.70 -1.04 -18.19
N THR A 10 -9.92 -0.41 -19.08
CA THR A 10 -8.47 -0.22 -18.82
C THR A 10 -8.21 0.75 -17.67
N VAL A 11 -8.96 1.84 -17.58
CA VAL A 11 -8.81 2.83 -16.49
C VAL A 11 -9.18 2.23 -15.15
N ASP A 12 -10.24 1.42 -15.09
CA ASP A 12 -10.63 0.69 -13.88
C ASP A 12 -9.53 -0.28 -13.43
N GLN A 13 -8.95 -1.05 -14.35
CA GLN A 13 -7.84 -1.96 -14.02
C GLN A 13 -6.61 -1.21 -13.49
N ASP A 14 -6.21 -0.10 -14.13
CA ASP A 14 -5.08 0.71 -13.69
C ASP A 14 -5.31 1.31 -12.30
N LEU A 15 -6.54 1.74 -12.01
CA LEU A 15 -6.93 2.26 -10.71
C LEU A 15 -6.84 1.18 -9.62
N LYS A 16 -7.37 -0.02 -9.89
CA LYS A 16 -7.32 -1.15 -8.95
C LYS A 16 -5.88 -1.57 -8.65
N GLU A 17 -5.02 -1.62 -9.67
CA GLU A 17 -3.59 -1.88 -9.49
C GLU A 17 -2.90 -0.78 -8.69
N ARG A 18 -3.27 0.49 -8.87
CA ARG A 18 -2.74 1.60 -8.05
C ARG A 18 -3.15 1.46 -6.59
N ILE A 19 -4.43 1.20 -6.31
CA ILE A 19 -4.94 0.97 -4.94
C ILE A 19 -4.21 -0.19 -4.30
N LYS A 20 -4.06 -1.32 -5.01
CA LYS A 20 -3.34 -2.50 -4.52
C LYS A 20 -1.90 -2.18 -4.14
N ARG A 21 -1.19 -1.41 -4.96
CA ARG A 21 0.19 -0.96 -4.68
C ARG A 21 0.25 -0.08 -3.44
N LEU A 22 -0.60 0.93 -3.35
CA LEU A 22 -0.64 1.84 -2.20
C LEU A 22 -0.95 1.10 -0.91
N ARG A 23 -1.98 0.24 -0.90
CA ARG A 23 -2.29 -0.62 0.27
C ARG A 23 -1.12 -1.50 0.67
N SER A 24 -0.42 -2.08 -0.30
CA SER A 24 0.78 -2.88 -0.03
C SER A 24 1.90 -2.05 0.60
N ILE A 25 2.12 -0.83 0.13
CA ILE A 25 3.09 0.11 0.71
C ILE A 25 2.72 0.43 2.16
N MET A 26 1.44 0.71 2.43
CA MET A 26 0.95 0.97 3.80
C MET A 26 1.19 -0.23 4.71
N LEU A 27 0.74 -1.42 4.32
CA LEU A 27 0.89 -2.65 5.10
C LEU A 27 2.36 -2.95 5.42
N ILE A 28 3.21 -2.93 4.40
CA ILE A 28 4.60 -3.36 4.54
C ILE A 28 5.40 -2.36 5.36
N ASN A 29 5.32 -1.05 5.06
CA ASN A 29 6.11 -0.06 5.79
C ASN A 29 5.62 0.11 7.23
N SER A 30 4.31 0.00 7.48
CA SER A 30 3.80 0.01 8.85
C SER A 30 4.24 -1.23 9.63
N CYS A 31 4.34 -2.41 9.00
CA CYS A 31 4.91 -3.61 9.63
C CYS A 31 6.38 -3.41 9.99
N ILE A 32 7.18 -2.90 9.06
CA ILE A 32 8.61 -2.62 9.31
C ILE A 32 8.77 -1.63 10.47
N TYR A 33 7.96 -0.57 10.51
CA TYR A 33 8.01 0.44 11.55
C TYR A 33 7.57 -0.10 12.92
N TYR A 34 6.38 -0.68 13.03
CA TYR A 34 5.79 -1.04 14.32
C TYR A 34 6.25 -2.42 14.84
N GLU A 35 6.45 -3.43 13.98
CA GLU A 35 6.81 -4.79 14.41
C GLU A 35 8.33 -5.03 14.34
N MET A 36 9.05 -4.38 13.41
CA MET A 36 10.48 -4.62 13.21
C MET A 36 11.38 -3.48 13.73
N ASN A 37 10.80 -2.38 14.20
CA ASN A 37 11.50 -1.21 14.74
C ASN A 37 12.58 -0.67 13.78
N GLU A 38 12.29 -0.67 12.49
CA GLU A 38 13.17 -0.23 11.42
C GLU A 38 12.44 0.76 10.53
N ASN A 39 13.16 1.46 9.65
CA ASN A 39 12.51 2.33 8.67
C ASN A 39 13.19 2.27 7.30
N VAL A 40 12.38 2.07 6.25
CA VAL A 40 12.81 2.02 4.85
C VAL A 40 12.43 3.29 4.08
N ILE A 41 11.36 3.99 4.49
CA ILE A 41 10.90 5.22 3.84
C ILE A 41 10.66 6.32 4.88
N THR A 42 10.86 7.58 4.51
CA THR A 42 10.61 8.68 5.47
C THR A 42 9.13 8.79 5.81
N ASP A 43 8.82 9.28 7.01
CA ASP A 43 7.43 9.51 7.45
C ASP A 43 6.65 10.39 6.48
N HIS A 44 7.32 11.41 5.90
CA HIS A 44 6.73 12.27 4.86
C HIS A 44 6.37 11.48 3.58
N ALA A 45 7.24 10.57 3.14
CA ALA A 45 6.95 9.73 1.98
C ALA A 45 5.80 8.76 2.27
N TRP A 46 5.77 8.16 3.47
CA TRP A 46 4.66 7.31 3.90
C TRP A 46 3.34 8.09 3.90
N GLN A 47 3.32 9.29 4.49
CA GLN A 47 2.12 10.13 4.57
C GLN A 47 1.60 10.52 3.18
N ALA A 48 2.49 10.87 2.24
CA ALA A 48 2.08 11.20 0.88
C ALA A 48 1.33 10.05 0.19
N PHE A 49 1.75 8.79 0.39
CA PHE A 49 1.04 7.62 -0.12
C PHE A 49 -0.27 7.35 0.63
N ALA A 50 -0.31 7.60 1.93
CA ALA A 50 -1.50 7.46 2.76
C ALA A 50 -2.61 8.43 2.33
N ASP A 51 -2.24 9.69 2.08
CA ASP A 51 -3.13 10.75 1.60
C ASP A 51 -3.63 10.45 0.18
N GLU A 52 -2.74 9.99 -0.71
CA GLU A 52 -3.12 9.61 -2.07
C GLU A 52 -4.13 8.44 -2.05
N LEU A 53 -3.91 7.44 -1.21
CA LEU A 53 -4.83 6.31 -1.06
C LEU A 53 -6.20 6.79 -0.56
N ALA A 54 -6.24 7.68 0.43
CA ALA A 54 -7.48 8.25 0.94
C ALA A 54 -8.23 9.03 -0.15
N ASP A 55 -7.53 9.88 -0.90
CA ASP A 55 -8.10 10.64 -2.01
C ASP A 55 -8.70 9.74 -3.10
N ILE A 56 -7.96 8.70 -3.52
CA ILE A 56 -8.42 7.74 -4.52
C ILE A 56 -9.67 6.98 -4.03
N GLN A 57 -9.67 6.48 -2.80
CA GLN A 57 -10.81 5.72 -2.28
C GLN A 57 -12.06 6.60 -2.11
N ASN A 58 -11.87 7.88 -1.76
CA ASN A 58 -12.97 8.84 -1.64
C ASN A 58 -13.54 9.27 -3.00
N LYS A 59 -12.69 9.42 -4.02
CA LYS A 59 -13.12 9.79 -5.38
C LYS A 59 -13.74 8.63 -6.15
N HIS A 60 -13.34 7.39 -5.85
CA HIS A 60 -13.75 6.20 -6.59
C HIS A 60 -14.25 5.07 -5.66
N PRO A 61 -15.29 5.31 -4.83
CA PRO A 61 -15.77 4.34 -3.84
C PRO A 61 -16.25 3.03 -4.47
N ASP A 62 -16.76 3.05 -5.70
CA ASP A 62 -17.22 1.84 -6.41
C ASP A 62 -16.05 0.91 -6.81
N HIS A 63 -14.81 1.43 -6.83
CA HIS A 63 -13.63 0.74 -7.35
C HIS A 63 -12.69 0.27 -6.22
N VAL A 64 -13.03 0.52 -4.96
CA VAL A 64 -12.18 0.18 -3.79
C VAL A 64 -12.27 -1.29 -3.39
N LYS A 65 -13.28 -2.01 -3.87
CA LYS A 65 -13.45 -3.45 -3.64
C LYS A 65 -12.65 -4.23 -4.67
N ILE A 66 -11.43 -4.60 -4.29
CA ILE A 66 -10.45 -5.28 -5.16
C ILE A 66 -10.02 -6.64 -4.62
N ASN A 67 -10.66 -7.11 -3.54
CA ASN A 67 -10.30 -8.34 -2.82
C ASN A 67 -8.85 -8.31 -2.31
N TRP A 68 -8.36 -7.15 -1.90
CA TRP A 68 -6.99 -6.95 -1.42
C TRP A 68 -6.98 -6.13 -0.13
N PHE A 69 -7.04 -6.83 1.00
CA PHE A 69 -7.13 -6.23 2.34
C PHE A 69 -8.28 -5.23 2.51
N ASP A 70 -9.33 -5.30 1.68
CA ASP A 70 -10.42 -4.32 1.59
C ASP A 70 -10.99 -3.92 2.97
N GLN A 71 -11.25 -4.89 3.84
CA GLN A 71 -11.81 -4.67 5.19
C GLN A 71 -10.94 -3.76 6.09
N TYR A 72 -9.62 -3.75 5.89
CA TYR A 72 -8.68 -2.97 6.71
C TYR A 72 -8.50 -1.54 6.19
N PHE A 73 -8.98 -1.28 4.97
CA PHE A 73 -8.94 0.02 4.32
C PHE A 73 -10.33 0.65 4.18
N GLU A 74 -11.36 0.03 4.75
CA GLU A 74 -12.68 0.63 4.87
C GLU A 74 -12.61 1.84 5.82
N GLY A 75 -13.04 3.00 5.33
CA GLY A 75 -12.92 4.25 6.10
C GLY A 75 -11.49 4.76 6.26
N TRP A 76 -10.53 4.30 5.44
CA TRP A 76 -9.15 4.78 5.47
C TRP A 76 -9.06 6.30 5.30
N ASP A 77 -8.48 6.98 6.28
CA ASP A 77 -8.28 8.43 6.31
C ASP A 77 -6.81 8.86 6.17
N GLY A 78 -5.89 7.89 6.10
CA GLY A 78 -4.46 8.13 5.94
C GLY A 78 -3.72 8.55 7.22
N THR A 79 -4.36 8.52 8.39
CA THR A 79 -3.76 9.06 9.63
C THR A 79 -2.80 8.10 10.33
N SER A 80 -3.03 6.79 10.25
CA SER A 80 -2.19 5.79 10.91
C SER A 80 -2.30 4.40 10.29
N GLY A 81 -1.16 3.72 10.15
CA GLY A 81 -1.09 2.32 9.78
C GLY A 81 -1.07 1.34 10.96
N TYR A 82 -1.25 1.80 12.20
CA TYR A 82 -1.14 0.96 13.39
C TYR A 82 -2.18 -0.18 13.45
N ASN A 83 -3.42 0.11 13.00
CA ASN A 83 -4.53 -0.84 13.05
C ASN A 83 -4.53 -1.85 11.89
N LEU A 84 -3.52 -1.78 11.01
CA LEU A 84 -3.40 -2.69 9.87
C LEU A 84 -3.00 -4.11 10.35
N PRO A 85 -3.27 -5.16 9.56
CA PRO A 85 -2.92 -6.53 9.93
C PRO A 85 -1.42 -6.82 9.72
N LEU A 86 -0.58 -6.19 10.54
CA LEU A 86 0.88 -6.19 10.37
C LEU A 86 1.52 -7.58 10.54
N ARG A 87 0.83 -8.49 11.25
CA ARG A 87 1.25 -9.88 11.47
C ARG A 87 0.67 -10.88 10.48
N ASP A 88 -0.09 -10.40 9.49
CA ASP A 88 -0.52 -11.26 8.39
C ASP A 88 0.72 -11.91 7.73
N PRO A 89 0.71 -13.23 7.45
CA PRO A 89 1.90 -13.92 6.93
C PRO A 89 2.43 -13.33 5.62
N TRP A 90 1.55 -12.82 4.75
CA TRP A 90 1.98 -12.18 3.52
C TRP A 90 2.63 -10.82 3.81
N VAL A 91 2.04 -10.02 4.70
CA VAL A 91 2.58 -8.70 5.08
C VAL A 91 3.95 -8.84 5.74
N TYR A 92 4.05 -9.69 6.76
CA TYR A 92 5.27 -9.89 7.53
C TYR A 92 6.40 -10.45 6.65
N GLY A 93 6.12 -11.48 5.85
CA GLY A 93 7.12 -12.06 4.95
C GLY A 93 7.61 -11.08 3.88
N LYS A 94 6.73 -10.18 3.39
CA LYS A 94 7.13 -9.12 2.46
C LYS A 94 7.95 -8.03 3.14
N ALA A 95 7.58 -7.63 4.35
CA ALA A 95 8.35 -6.69 5.16
C ALA A 95 9.78 -7.20 5.41
N GLU A 96 9.93 -8.46 5.84
CA GLU A 96 11.25 -9.08 6.04
C GLU A 96 12.08 -9.11 4.75
N GLN A 97 11.44 -9.46 3.63
CA GLN A 97 12.10 -9.48 2.31
C GLN A 97 12.64 -8.09 1.94
N ILE A 98 11.82 -7.04 2.05
CA ILE A 98 12.21 -5.67 1.70
C ILE A 98 13.30 -5.15 2.63
N LEU A 99 13.15 -5.36 3.93
CA LEU A 99 14.13 -4.93 4.93
C LEU A 99 15.49 -5.58 4.69
N ARG A 100 15.52 -6.87 4.34
CA ARG A 100 16.77 -7.57 3.98
C ARG A 100 17.45 -6.94 2.77
N TYR A 101 16.70 -6.60 1.72
CA TYR A 101 17.28 -5.92 0.55
C TYR A 101 17.79 -4.52 0.91
N HIS A 102 17.02 -3.75 1.67
CA HIS A 102 17.42 -2.42 2.12
C HIS A 102 18.75 -2.43 2.89
N LYS A 103 18.90 -3.36 3.84
CA LYS A 103 20.15 -3.53 4.60
C LYS A 103 21.34 -3.92 3.71
N LYS A 104 21.11 -4.79 2.72
CA LYS A 104 22.16 -5.19 1.77
C LYS A 104 22.61 -4.01 0.91
N GLU A 105 21.68 -3.20 0.41
CA GLU A 105 22.00 -2.00 -0.36
C GLU A 105 22.80 -0.99 0.47
N MET A 106 22.41 -0.77 1.73
CA MET A 106 23.17 0.09 2.65
C MET A 106 24.60 -0.41 2.91
N GLN A 107 24.80 -1.73 3.02
CA GLN A 107 26.13 -2.32 3.19
C GLN A 107 27.02 -2.20 1.96
N ASN A 108 26.44 -2.26 0.75
CA ASN A 108 27.18 -2.10 -0.50
C ASN A 108 27.50 -0.64 -0.84
N ALA A 109 26.82 0.31 -0.20
CA ALA A 109 27.01 1.74 -0.39
C ALA A 109 28.10 2.35 0.52
N VAL A 110 28.71 1.54 1.39
CA VAL A 110 29.80 1.90 2.33
C VAL A 110 31.10 1.26 1.87
#